data_AF-A0A1E4HY67-F1
#
_entry.id   AF-A0A1E4HY67-F1
#
_cell.length_a   1.000
_cell.length_b   1.000
_cell.length_c   1.000
_cell.angle_alpha   90.00
_cell.angle_beta   90.00
_cell.angle_gamma   90.00
#
_symmetry.space_group_name_H-M   'P 1'
#
loop_
_entity.id
_entity.type
_entity.pdbx_description
1 polymer ?
#
loop_
_entity_poly.entity_id
_entity_poly.type
_entity_poly.pdbx_seq_one_letter_code
_entity_poly.pdbx_strand_id
1 'polypeptide(L)' 'MRLRNVRAAIWANDGDSGTRFNATFARLYKDSEGYWRSSDSFGRDDLLLLSKVADLAHTWISEQMQAHDAPF' A
#
# COMPACT_ATOMS: atom_id res chain seq x y z
N MET A 1 1.18 -5.10 0.51
CA MET A 1 0.12 -5.81 1.28
C MET A 1 -1.19 -5.86 0.50
N ARG A 2 -2.16 -6.68 0.89
CA ARG A 2 -3.47 -6.78 0.20
C ARG A 2 -4.56 -7.31 1.11
N LEU A 3 -5.77 -6.75 0.98
CA LEU A 3 -7.01 -7.31 1.52
C LEU A 3 -8.05 -7.38 0.39
N ARG A 4 -8.65 -8.55 0.18
CA ARG A 4 -9.56 -8.85 -0.95
C ARG A 4 -9.06 -8.29 -2.29
N ASN A 5 -9.78 -7.33 -2.87
CA ASN A 5 -9.48 -6.66 -4.13
C ASN A 5 -8.60 -5.42 -3.97
N VAL A 6 -8.38 -4.87 -2.77
CA VAL A 6 -7.54 -3.68 -2.56
C VAL A 6 -6.14 -4.06 -2.12
N ARG A 7 -5.13 -3.45 -2.74
CA ARG A 7 -3.71 -3.67 -2.43
C ARG A 7 -2.97 -2.35 -2.26
N ALA A 8 -1.89 -2.40 -1.50
CA ALA A 8 -0.88 -1.36 -1.45
C ALA A 8 0.49 -1.90 -1.88
N ALA A 9 1.15 -1.15 -2.75
CA ALA A 9 2.57 -1.29 -3.06
C ALA A 9 3.32 -0.20 -2.29
N ILE A 10 4.36 -0.58 -1.54
CA ILE A 10 5.22 0.34 -0.81
C ILE A 10 6.57 0.40 -1.52
N TRP A 11 7.09 1.62 -1.67
CA TRP A 11 8.31 1.94 -2.39
C TRP A 11 9.29 2.60 -1.42
N ALA A 12 10.43 1.97 -1.19
CA ALA A 12 11.55 2.57 -0.48
C ALA A 12 12.33 3.48 -1.44
N ASN A 13 12.63 4.69 -0.99
CA ASN A 13 13.43 5.67 -1.73
C ASN A 13 14.59 6.07 -0.82
N ASP A 14 15.75 5.51 -1.09
CA ASP A 14 16.97 5.82 -0.37
C ASP A 14 17.52 7.16 -0.84
N GLY A 15 17.98 7.98 0.10
CA GLY A 15 18.63 9.25 -0.19
C GLY A 15 19.51 9.67 0.98
N ASP A 16 20.22 10.78 0.79
CA ASP A 16 21.23 11.27 1.75
C ASP A 16 20.66 11.57 3.16
N SER A 17 19.34 11.76 3.27
CA SER A 17 18.64 12.00 4.53
C SER A 17 17.94 10.76 5.10
N GLY A 18 18.31 9.56 4.63
CA GLY A 18 17.70 8.28 5.02
C GLY A 18 16.60 7.80 4.08
N THR A 19 16.15 6.57 4.29
CA THR A 19 15.10 5.92 3.48
C THR A 19 13.74 6.55 3.72
N ARG A 20 13.06 6.97 2.66
CA ARG A 20 11.66 7.42 2.68
C ARG A 20 10.75 6.42 1.99
N PHE A 21 9.60 6.15 2.59
CA PHE A 21 8.62 5.22 2.03
C PHE A 21 7.44 5.97 1.40
N ASN A 22 7.05 5.54 0.21
CA ASN A 22 5.82 5.97 -0.45
C ASN A 22 4.89 4.77 -0.64
N ALA A 23 3.57 4.96 -0.58
CA ALA A 23 2.61 3.90 -0.83
C ALA A 23 1.68 4.26 -2.00
N THR A 24 1.44 3.32 -2.90
CA THR A 24 0.42 3.41 -3.95
C THR A 24 -0.64 2.34 -3.74
N PHE A 25 -1.90 2.71 -3.94
CA PHE A 25 -3.05 1.83 -3.72
C PHE A 25 -3.74 1.51 -5.04
N ALA A 26 -4.26 0.29 -5.15
CA ALA A 26 -5.07 -0.10 -6.29
C ALA A 26 -6.14 -1.10 -5.90
N ARG A 27 -7.29 -1.04 -6.57
CA ARG A 27 -8.30 -2.11 -6.58
C ARG A 27 -8.13 -3.01 -7.80
N LEU A 28 -8.26 -4.31 -7.60
CA LEU A 28 -8.26 -5.34 -8.64
C LEU A 28 -9.71 -5.65 -9.05
N TYR A 29 -9.95 -5.72 -10.35
CA TYR A 29 -11.24 -6.11 -10.90
C TYR A 29 -11.04 -6.94 -12.17
N LYS A 30 -12.06 -7.68 -12.59
CA LYS A 30 -12.09 -8.30 -13.91
C LYS A 30 -12.83 -7.39 -14.87
N ASP A 31 -12.25 -7.13 -16.02
CA ASP A 31 -12.93 -6.40 -17.11
C ASP A 31 -13.96 -7.31 -17.82
N SER A 32 -14.64 -6.75 -18.82
CA SER A 32 -15.67 -7.46 -19.61
C SER A 32 -15.12 -8.65 -20.39
N GLU A 33 -13.82 -8.66 -20.67
CA GLU A 33 -13.13 -9.76 -21.36
C GLU A 33 -12.61 -10.83 -20.37
N GLY A 34 -12.83 -10.62 -19.08
CA GLY A 34 -12.43 -11.53 -18.01
C GLY A 34 -10.98 -11.38 -17.55
N TYR A 35 -10.24 -10.38 -18.06
CA TYR A 35 -8.88 -10.12 -17.66
C TYR A 35 -8.80 -9.32 -16.37
N TRP A 36 -7.82 -9.66 -15.54
CA TRP A 36 -7.55 -8.89 -14.32
C TRP A 36 -6.93 -7.54 -14.68
N ARG A 37 -7.53 -6.47 -14.16
CA ARG A 37 -7.08 -5.09 -14.26
C ARG A 37 -6.96 -4.47 -12.89
N SER A 38 -6.24 -3.36 -12.81
CA SER A 38 -6.15 -2.53 -11.62
C SER A 38 -6.66 -1.12 -11.90
N SER A 39 -7.27 -0.50 -10.90
CA SER A 39 -7.72 0.89 -10.92
C SER A 39 -7.37 1.58 -9.61
N ASP A 40 -7.15 2.88 -9.68
CA ASP A 40 -6.95 3.82 -8.57
C ASP A 40 -8.25 4.53 -8.15
N SER A 41 -9.36 4.23 -8.81
CA SER A 41 -10.70 4.71 -8.44
C SER A 41 -11.39 3.68 -7.54
N PHE A 42 -11.98 4.13 -6.44
CA PHE A 42 -12.59 3.26 -5.42
C PHE A 42 -14.09 3.55 -5.27
N GLY A 43 -14.90 2.49 -5.23
CA GLY A 43 -16.33 2.62 -4.92
C GLY A 43 -16.57 2.72 -3.41
N ARG A 44 -17.80 3.05 -3.00
CA ARG A 44 -18.21 3.16 -1.59
C ARG A 44 -17.77 1.96 -0.75
N ASP A 45 -17.97 0.77 -1.28
CA ASP A 45 -17.73 -0.49 -0.56
C ASP A 45 -16.23 -0.86 -0.50
N ASP A 46 -15.38 -0.19 -1.29
CA ASP A 46 -13.92 -0.35 -1.23
C ASP A 46 -13.30 0.59 -0.19
N LEU A 47 -13.98 1.67 0.24
CA LEU A 47 -13.36 2.74 1.05
C LEU A 47 -12.87 2.25 2.42
N LEU A 48 -13.67 1.45 3.14
CA LEU A 48 -13.24 0.90 4.43
C LEU A 48 -12.15 -0.14 4.27
N LEU A 49 -12.10 -0.83 3.12
CA LEU A 49 -11.03 -1.76 2.83
C LEU A 49 -9.74 -1.03 2.51
N LEU A 50 -9.81 0.05 1.72
CA LEU A 50 -8.70 0.95 1.46
C LEU A 50 -8.14 1.52 2.75
N SER A 51 -9.00 2.00 3.66
CA SER A 51 -8.58 2.49 4.98
C SER A 51 -7.81 1.42 5.77
N LYS A 52 -8.32 0.19 5.84
CA LYS A 52 -7.61 -0.92 6.52
C LYS A 52 -6.28 -1.26 5.86
N VAL A 53 -6.21 -1.24 4.54
CA VAL A 53 -4.95 -1.48 3.81
C VAL A 53 -3.97 -0.32 4.04
N ALA A 54 -4.44 0.92 4.12
CA ALA A 54 -3.60 2.08 4.43
C ALA A 54 -3.06 2.02 5.87
N ASP A 55 -3.88 1.60 6.83
CA ASP A 55 -3.48 1.40 8.23
C ASP A 55 -2.39 0.33 8.38
N LEU A 56 -2.53 -0.80 7.68
CA LEU A 56 -1.48 -1.82 7.61
C LEU A 56 -0.21 -1.30 6.94
N ALA A 57 -0.34 -0.45 5.91
CA ALA A 57 0.79 0.14 5.20
C ALA A 57 1.58 1.06 6.13
N HIS A 58 0.86 1.91 6.84
CA HIS A 58 1.40 2.81 7.83
C HIS A 58 2.16 2.02 8.91
N THR A 59 1.51 1.03 9.52
CA THR A 59 2.12 0.20 10.57
C THR A 59 3.43 -0.42 10.10
N TRP A 60 3.42 -1.06 8.92
CA TRP A 60 4.63 -1.66 8.37
C TRP A 60 5.73 -0.63 8.10
N ILE A 61 5.40 0.54 7.56
CA ILE A 61 6.39 1.62 7.33
C ILE A 61 6.99 2.09 8.66
N SER A 62 6.17 2.31 9.68
CA SER A 62 6.64 2.72 11.01
C SER A 62 7.57 1.68 11.65
N GLU A 63 7.30 0.39 11.45
CA GLU A 63 8.19 -0.69 11.89
C GLU A 63 9.52 -0.68 11.14
N GLN A 64 9.51 -0.48 9.82
CA GLN A 64 10.74 -0.38 9.04
C GLN A 64 11.61 0.82 9.46
N MET A 65 10.97 1.98 9.71
CA MET A 65 11.68 3.18 10.16
C MET A 65 12.31 2.98 11.56
N GLN A 66 11.60 2.36 12.50
CA GLN A 66 12.16 2.04 13.82
C GLN A 66 13.33 1.06 13.74
N ALA A 67 13.23 0.03 12.89
CA ALA A 67 14.30 -0.93 12.72
C ALA A 67 15.57 -0.29 12.11
N HIS A 68 15.41 0.74 11.28
CA HIS A 68 16.53 1.50 10.73
C HIS A 68 17.17 2.45 11.75
N ASP A 69 16.36 3.07 12.62
CA ASP A 69 16.83 4.04 13.62
C ASP A 69 17.38 3.40 14.91
N ALA A 70 17.28 2.09 15.09
CA ALA A 70 17.83 1.38 16.24
C ALA A 70 19.37 1.28 16.13
N PRO A 71 20.15 1.97 16.99
CA PRO A 71 21.58 1.74 17.06
C PRO A 71 21.81 0.42 17.80
N PHE A 72 22.70 -0.41 17.26
CA PHE A 72 23.24 -1.58 17.97
C PHE A 72 23.92 -1.16 19.29
#